data_AF-A0A1K1P5V1-F1
#
_entry.id   AF-A0A1K1P5V1-F1
#
_cell.length_a   1.000
_cell.length_b   1.000
_cell.length_c   1.000
_cell.angle_alpha   90.00
_cell.angle_beta   90.00
_cell.angle_gamma   90.00
#
_symmetry.space_group_name_H-M   'P 1'
#
loop_
_entity.id
_entity.type
_entity.pdbx_description
1 polymer ?
#
loop_
_entity_poly.entity_id
_entity_poly.type
_entity_poly.pdbx_seq_one_letter_code
_entity_poly.pdbx_strand_id
1 'polypeptide(L)'
;MTTTQKKEIVDNILELLIQLTEDGENSVPQTTTTPTSNKVEMLTIKECTEVIQGLSEHTVRQLVKQGKVKSVRTGEGRNGKILVNKADLIDYFNGKGV
;
A
#
# COMPACT_ATOMS: atom_id res chain seq x y z
N MET A 1 -14.94 -20.47 41.95
CA MET A 1 -15.31 -20.37 40.53
C MET A 1 -15.37 -21.75 39.93
N THR A 2 -16.53 -22.14 39.40
CA THR A 2 -16.69 -23.41 38.67
C THR A 2 -16.03 -23.28 37.28
N THR A 3 -15.66 -24.39 36.66
CA THR A 3 -15.12 -24.41 35.30
C THR A 3 -16.07 -23.78 34.28
N THR A 4 -17.38 -23.89 34.51
CA THR A 4 -18.44 -23.24 33.74
C THR A 4 -18.36 -21.71 33.84
N GLN A 5 -18.22 -21.16 35.05
CA GLN A 5 -18.07 -19.72 35.24
C GLN A 5 -16.80 -19.18 34.59
N LYS A 6 -15.70 -19.95 34.62
CA LYS A 6 -14.46 -19.56 33.92
C LYS A 6 -14.65 -19.54 32.41
N LYS A 7 -15.42 -20.48 31.86
CA LYS A 7 -15.72 -20.54 30.43
C LYS A 7 -16.58 -19.36 29.98
N GLU A 8 -17.62 -19.02 30.74
CA GLU A 8 -18.46 -17.84 30.48
C GLU A 8 -17.65 -16.54 30.54
N ILE A 9 -16.73 -16.41 31.49
CA ILE A 9 -15.85 -15.23 31.57
C ILE A 9 -14.93 -15.16 30.34
N VAL A 10 -14.37 -16.29 29.89
CA VAL A 10 -13.51 -16.32 28.69
C VAL A 10 -14.30 -15.99 27.43
N ASP A 11 -15.51 -16.50 27.27
CA ASP A 11 -16.37 -16.24 26.11
C ASP A 11 -16.75 -14.73 26.05
N ASN A 12 -17.10 -14.12 27.19
CA ASN A 12 -17.38 -12.67 27.27
C ASN A 12 -16.14 -11.79 26.97
N ILE A 13 -14.93 -12.23 27.37
CA ILE A 13 -13.69 -11.51 27.08
C ILE A 13 -13.37 -11.57 25.57
N LEU A 14 -13.60 -12.71 24.93
CA LEU A 14 -13.40 -12.86 23.48
C LEU A 14 -14.32 -11.92 22.69
N GLU A 15 -15.60 -11.84 23.07
CA GLU A 15 -16.57 -10.94 22.43
C GLU A 15 -16.17 -9.47 22.57
N LEU A 16 -15.73 -9.06 23.77
CA LEU A 16 -15.25 -7.71 24.01
C LEU A 16 -13.97 -7.38 23.22
N LEU A 17 -13.04 -8.34 23.09
CA LEU A 17 -11.84 -8.16 22.28
C LEU A 17 -12.19 -8.00 20.79
N ILE A 18 -13.16 -8.75 20.27
CA ILE A 18 -13.64 -8.59 18.89
C ILE A 18 -14.20 -7.18 18.69
N GLN A 19 -15.10 -6.71 19.57
CA GLN A 19 -15.64 -5.35 19.51
C GLN A 19 -14.56 -4.26 19.55
N LEU A 20 -13.58 -4.39 20.45
CA LEU A 20 -12.48 -3.42 20.55
C LEU A 20 -11.52 -3.47 19.36
N THR A 21 -11.41 -4.61 18.68
CA THR A 21 -10.62 -4.73 17.45
C THR A 21 -11.37 -4.11 16.26
N GLU A 22 -12.69 -4.25 16.22
CA GLU A 22 -13.56 -3.66 15.18
C GLU A 22 -13.69 -2.13 15.32
N ASP A 23 -13.72 -1.59 16.54
CA ASP A 23 -13.76 -0.13 16.79
C ASP A 23 -12.38 0.56 16.67
N GLY A 24 -11.29 -0.21 16.59
CA GLY A 24 -9.91 0.28 16.46
C GLY A 24 -9.39 0.36 15.02
N GLU A 25 -10.10 -0.24 14.05
CA GLU A 25 -9.77 -0.16 12.64
C GLU A 25 -10.73 0.80 11.94
N ASN A 26 -10.25 2.02 11.75
CA ASN A 26 -10.73 3.01 10.81
C ASN A 26 -11.20 2.35 9.49
N SER A 27 -12.51 2.08 9.39
CA SER A 27 -13.29 1.73 8.18
C SER A 27 -12.50 1.06 7.05
N VAL A 28 -12.26 -0.25 7.17
CA VAL A 28 -12.02 -1.11 6.01
C VAL A 28 -13.22 -2.03 5.86
N PRO A 29 -14.17 -1.77 4.95
CA PRO A 29 -15.24 -2.71 4.72
C PRO A 29 -14.67 -3.98 4.09
N GLN A 30 -14.90 -5.11 4.76
CA GLN A 30 -14.95 -6.43 4.12
C GLN A 30 -15.77 -6.31 2.83
N THR A 31 -15.11 -6.53 1.70
CA THR A 31 -15.76 -6.83 0.43
C THR A 31 -15.38 -8.25 0.08
N THR A 32 -16.27 -9.23 0.33
CA THR A 32 -17.05 -9.87 -0.74
C THR A 32 -16.34 -9.81 -2.09
N THR A 33 -16.07 -11.00 -2.64
CA THR A 33 -15.59 -11.23 -4.01
C THR A 33 -16.21 -10.25 -5.01
N THR A 34 -15.49 -9.18 -5.29
CA THR A 34 -15.80 -8.14 -6.27
C THR A 34 -14.48 -7.90 -7.00
N PRO A 35 -14.48 -7.76 -8.33
CA PRO A 35 -13.25 -7.54 -9.07
C PRO A 35 -12.58 -6.33 -8.44
N THR A 36 -11.43 -6.54 -7.79
CA THR A 36 -10.60 -5.46 -7.25
C THR A 36 -10.55 -4.44 -8.34
N SER A 37 -11.22 -3.31 -8.12
CA SER A 37 -11.12 -2.16 -8.99
C SER A 37 -9.64 -1.96 -9.12
N ASN A 38 -9.08 -2.26 -10.30
CA ASN A 38 -7.66 -2.15 -10.60
C ASN A 38 -7.34 -0.66 -10.62
N LYS A 39 -7.45 -0.01 -9.46
CA LYS A 39 -7.11 1.38 -9.27
C LYS A 39 -5.61 1.43 -9.41
N VAL A 40 -5.18 1.92 -10.56
CA VAL A 40 -3.77 2.10 -10.87
C VAL A 40 -3.24 3.18 -9.94
N GLU A 41 -2.44 2.78 -8.96
CA GLU A 41 -1.76 3.71 -8.05
C GLU A 41 -0.53 4.31 -8.74
N MET A 42 -0.58 5.63 -8.94
CA MET A 42 0.49 6.40 -9.56
C MET A 42 1.13 7.31 -8.51
N LEU A 43 2.44 7.16 -8.33
CA LEU A 43 3.24 7.92 -7.37
C LEU A 43 4.03 9.01 -8.06
N THR A 44 4.14 10.15 -7.42
CA THR A 44 5.10 11.18 -7.80
C THR A 44 6.50 10.77 -7.36
N ILE A 45 7.52 11.43 -7.91
CA ILE A 45 8.92 11.17 -7.55
C ILE A 45 9.17 11.28 -6.04
N LYS A 46 8.51 12.21 -5.35
CA LYS A 46 8.67 12.39 -3.91
C LYS A 46 8.12 11.21 -3.14
N GLU A 47 6.89 10.80 -3.46
CA GLU A 47 6.25 9.63 -2.84
C GLU A 47 7.03 8.34 -3.13
N CYS A 48 7.68 8.22 -4.29
CA CYS A 48 8.55 7.07 -4.58
C CYS A 48 9.71 6.94 -3.57
N THR A 49 10.27 8.07 -3.09
CA THR A 49 11.34 8.07 -2.09
C THR A 49 10.85 7.71 -0.69
N GLU A 50 9.56 7.94 -0.40
CA GLU A 50 8.93 7.54 0.86
C GLU A 50 8.58 6.05 0.86
N VAL A 51 8.19 5.51 -0.30
CA VAL A 51 7.86 4.07 -0.45
C VAL A 51 9.10 3.19 -0.33
N ILE A 52 10.25 3.63 -0.87
CA ILE A 52 11.50 2.88 -0.84
C ILE A 52 12.54 3.67 -0.06
N GLN A 53 12.77 3.26 1.18
CA GLN A 53 13.78 3.89 2.04
C GLN A 53 15.17 3.80 1.40
N GLY A 54 15.90 4.92 1.41
CA GLY A 54 17.23 5.03 0.82
C GLY A 54 17.25 5.40 -0.67
N LEU A 55 16.09 5.55 -1.31
CA LEU A 55 16.00 6.00 -2.69
C LEU A 55 15.98 7.52 -2.78
N SER A 56 16.86 8.12 -3.58
CA SER A 56 16.87 9.57 -3.82
C SER A 56 15.94 9.96 -4.97
N GLU A 57 15.39 11.18 -4.94
CA GLU A 57 14.59 11.71 -6.05
C GLU A 57 15.36 11.70 -7.38
N HIS A 58 16.68 11.95 -7.31
CA HIS A 58 17.54 11.94 -8.49
C HIS A 58 17.65 10.54 -9.10
N THR A 59 17.80 9.52 -8.26
CA THR A 59 17.85 8.12 -8.68
C THR A 59 16.54 7.71 -9.36
N VAL A 60 15.38 8.06 -8.79
CA VAL A 60 14.07 7.80 -9.41
C VAL A 60 13.97 8.44 -10.80
N ARG A 61 14.43 9.69 -10.95
CA ARG A 61 14.46 10.36 -12.27
C ARG A 61 15.37 9.64 -13.25
N GLN A 62 16.52 9.11 -12.81
CA GLN A 62 17.39 8.33 -13.67
C GLN A 62 16.73 7.02 -14.10
N LEU A 63 16.06 6.30 -13.20
CA LEU A 63 15.34 5.06 -13.52
C LEU A 63 14.26 5.28 -14.58
N VAL A 64 13.48 6.35 -14.42
CA VAL A 64 12.47 6.77 -15.41
C VAL A 64 13.13 7.12 -16.75
N LYS A 65 14.23 7.89 -16.74
CA LYS A 65 14.94 8.26 -17.98
C LYS A 65 15.57 7.06 -18.69
N GLN A 66 16.01 6.06 -17.92
CA GLN A 66 16.53 4.79 -18.43
C GLN A 66 15.43 3.84 -18.92
N GLY A 67 14.14 4.17 -18.71
CA GLY A 67 13.01 3.33 -19.12
C GLY A 67 12.83 2.06 -18.28
N LYS A 68 13.50 1.98 -17.12
CA LYS A 68 13.46 0.81 -16.22
C LYS A 68 12.17 0.69 -15.43
N VAL A 69 11.44 1.80 -15.30
CA VAL A 69 10.16 1.87 -14.60
C VAL A 69 9.16 2.62 -15.47
N LYS A 70 7.94 2.07 -15.58
CA LYS A 70 6.82 2.66 -16.31
C LYS A 70 6.39 3.96 -15.64
N SER A 71 6.32 5.01 -16.44
CA SER A 71 5.95 6.34 -15.97
C SER A 71 5.18 7.14 -17.02
N VAL A 72 4.41 8.11 -16.55
CA VAL A 72 3.63 9.06 -17.36
C VAL A 72 4.04 10.47 -16.98
N ARG A 73 4.25 11.32 -17.98
CA ARG A 73 4.48 12.75 -17.79
C ARG A 73 3.18 13.50 -18.03
N THR A 74 2.67 14.17 -17.00
CA THR A 74 1.35 14.81 -17.02
C THR A 74 1.37 16.30 -17.34
N GLY A 75 2.51 16.87 -17.72
CA GLY A 75 2.63 18.29 -18.09
C GLY A 75 3.42 18.50 -19.38
N GLU A 76 3.13 19.60 -20.07
CA GLU A 76 3.80 20.00 -21.29
C GLU A 76 5.23 20.50 -20.97
N GLY A 77 6.23 19.84 -21.57
CA GLY A 77 7.63 20.22 -21.45
C GLY A 77 8.48 19.41 -20.47
N ARG A 78 9.78 19.74 -20.46
CA ARG A 78 10.84 19.00 -19.74
C ARG A 78 10.63 18.96 -18.22
N ASN A 79 9.93 19.94 -17.66
CA ASN A 79 9.71 20.08 -16.22
C ASN A 79 8.33 19.59 -15.76
N GLY A 80 7.54 18.97 -16.65
CA GLY A 80 6.26 18.36 -16.28
C GLY A 80 6.39 17.35 -15.14
N LYS A 81 5.30 17.18 -14.36
CA LYS A 81 5.24 16.21 -13.27
C LYS A 81 5.38 14.80 -13.84
N ILE A 82 6.15 13.95 -13.15
CA ILE A 82 6.32 12.55 -13.50
C ILE A 82 5.53 11.73 -12.49
N LEU A 83 4.68 10.85 -13.00
CA LEU A 83 3.95 9.85 -12.25
C LEU A 83 4.50 8.48 -12.60
N VAL A 84 4.82 7.68 -11.59
CA VAL A 84 5.42 6.35 -11.70
C VAL A 84 4.41 5.33 -11.19
N ASN A 85 4.25 4.20 -11.89
CA ASN A 85 3.38 3.14 -11.37
C ASN A 85 4.03 2.49 -10.15
N LYS A 86 3.31 2.45 -9.03
CA LYS A 86 3.80 1.88 -7.76
C LYS A 86 4.20 0.41 -7.89
N ALA A 87 3.39 -0.40 -8.57
CA ALA A 87 3.65 -1.83 -8.71
C ALA A 87 4.96 -2.08 -9.45
N ASP A 88 5.16 -1.38 -10.56
CA ASP A 88 6.35 -1.51 -11.41
C ASP A 88 7.62 -1.05 -10.67
N LEU A 89 7.52 0.02 -9.86
CA LEU A 89 8.63 0.46 -9.01
C LEU A 89 9.02 -0.63 -8.00
N ILE A 90 8.05 -1.22 -7.30
CA ILE A 90 8.29 -2.27 -6.31
C ILE A 90 8.86 -3.54 -6.98
N ASP A 91 8.32 -3.93 -8.14
CA ASP A 91 8.78 -5.10 -8.90
C ASP A 91 10.22 -4.96 -9.39
N TYR A 92 10.62 -3.75 -9.82
CA TYR A 92 12.01 -3.46 -10.21
C TYR A 92 12.99 -3.72 -9.06
N PHE A 93 12.69 -3.27 -7.83
CA PHE A 93 13.57 -3.47 -6.68
C PHE A 93 13.49 -4.88 -6.07
N ASN A 94 12.37 -5.57 -6.25
CA ASN A 94 12.25 -6.98 -5.85
C ASN A 94 12.92 -7.95 -6.84
N GLY A 95 13.59 -7.44 -7.88
CA GLY A 95 14.29 -8.27 -8.88
C GLY A 95 13.35 -9.04 -9.81
N LYS A 96 12.08 -8.65 -9.87
CA LYS A 96 11.07 -9.24 -10.77
C LYS A 96 10.93 -8.46 -12.09
N GLY A 97 11.53 -7.29 -12.19
CA GLY A 97 11.49 -6.44 -13.37
C GLY A 97 12.65 -6.70 -14.35
N VAL A 98 12.35 -7.37 -15.46
CA VAL A 98 13.04 -7.23 -16.76
C VAL A 98 11.97 -6.99 -17.81
#